data_AF-A0A7W0LJC0-F1
#
_entry.id   AF-A0A7W0LJC0-F1
#
_cell.length_a   1.000
_cell.length_b   1.000
_cell.length_c   1.000
_cell.angle_alpha   90.00
_cell.angle_beta   90.00
_cell.angle_gamma   90.00
#
_symmetry.space_group_name_H-M   'P 1'
#
loop_
_entity.id
_entity.type
_entity.pdbx_description
1 polymer ?
#
loop_
_entity_poly.entity_id
_entity_poly.type
_entity_poly.pdbx_seq_one_letter_code
_entity_poly.pdbx_strand_id
1 'polypeptide(L)'
;MSQSKQKIVQYLNEAHATEVGLVRVLQSQIAMTPAGSYRTGLETHLRETRAHGERLQNRLSELGSGSNPLQAGVGVAGGVITQVLALAKTPLDLVRGGGGEEKVLKNAKDACATEALEIATYTALERLARSVGDTTTADLAGSIRGDEQKMLERILDEIPKLTEAVVRAEVEGNGSYDLSKTGAADAVRDVGESAKKTARGTTARAKKGARQTRKVPGVAQAEGQVKGAVASEEDLAIARYDKLTVDEIGSKLSELSQIDLAKVDSYERKNQNRTTVLDKITTLRGDEPWPGYDELSVAEIES
;
A
#
# COMPACT_ATOMS: atom_id res chain seq x y z
N MET A 1 -7.41 1.77 43.22
CA MET A 1 -5.95 1.69 42.92
C MET A 1 -5.18 2.46 43.99
N SER A 2 -3.95 2.05 44.33
CA SER A 2 -3.08 2.87 45.20
C SER A 2 -2.63 4.14 44.49
N GLN A 3 -2.28 5.18 45.25
CA GLN A 3 -1.78 6.45 44.71
C GLN A 3 -0.51 6.25 43.86
N SER A 4 0.41 5.39 44.30
CA SER A 4 1.61 5.00 43.56
C SER A 4 1.27 4.37 42.20
N LYS A 5 0.29 3.46 42.16
CA LYS A 5 -0.15 2.81 40.94
C LYS A 5 -0.81 3.79 39.97
N GLN A 6 -1.63 4.73 40.49
CA GLN A 6 -2.21 5.81 39.68
C GLN A 6 -1.13 6.69 39.05
N LYS A 7 -0.06 7.01 39.79
CA LYS A 7 1.04 7.83 39.26
C LYS A 7 1.84 7.12 38.16
N ILE A 8 2.08 5.81 38.30
CA ILE A 8 2.68 4.99 37.23
C ILE A 8 1.79 4.99 35.98
N VAL A 9 0.50 4.72 36.15
CA VAL A 9 -0.47 4.72 35.05
C VAL A 9 -0.50 6.08 34.35
N GLN A 10 -0.43 7.19 35.09
CA GLN A 10 -0.34 8.52 34.51
C GLN A 10 0.87 8.64 33.58
N TYR A 11 2.09 8.34 34.08
CA TYR A 11 3.32 8.49 33.29
C TYR A 11 3.38 7.53 32.10
N LEU A 12 2.87 6.30 32.26
CA LEU A 12 2.76 5.34 31.15
C LEU A 12 1.81 5.81 30.05
N ASN A 13 0.68 6.44 30.41
CA ASN A 13 -0.21 7.03 29.42
C ASN A 13 0.44 8.21 28.69
N GLU A 14 1.17 9.07 29.40
CA GLU A 14 1.91 10.19 28.79
C GLU A 14 2.99 9.69 27.82
N ALA A 15 3.76 8.66 28.21
CA ALA A 15 4.76 8.02 27.36
C ALA A 15 4.12 7.33 26.14
N HIS A 16 3.09 6.50 26.34
CA HIS A 16 2.41 5.81 25.24
C HIS A 16 1.83 6.79 24.22
N ALA A 17 1.24 7.87 24.70
CA ALA A 17 0.68 8.90 23.85
C ALA A 17 1.76 9.63 23.02
N THR A 18 2.95 9.82 23.61
CA THR A 18 4.12 10.40 22.94
C THR A 18 4.60 9.49 21.81
N GLU A 19 4.81 8.20 22.08
CA GLU A 19 5.21 7.19 21.09
C GLU A 19 4.25 7.14 19.89
N VAL A 20 2.94 7.10 20.16
CA VAL A 20 1.91 7.09 19.11
C VAL A 20 1.93 8.38 18.28
N GLY A 21 2.17 9.53 18.92
CA GLY A 21 2.34 10.81 18.23
C GLY A 21 3.57 10.84 17.32
N LEU A 22 4.69 10.29 17.79
CA LEU A 22 5.97 10.28 17.09
C LEU A 22 5.99 9.45 15.82
N VAL A 23 5.18 8.39 15.75
CA VAL A 23 5.00 7.60 14.52
C VAL A 23 4.70 8.50 13.32
N ARG A 24 3.84 9.51 13.49
CA ARG A 24 3.48 10.43 12.39
C ARG A 24 4.62 11.39 12.04
N VAL A 25 5.36 11.84 13.04
CA VAL A 25 6.52 12.73 12.89
C VAL A 25 7.61 12.02 12.09
N LEU A 26 7.99 10.81 12.50
CA LEU A 26 9.01 10.00 11.85
C LEU A 26 8.62 9.64 10.41
N GLN A 27 7.36 9.28 10.15
CA GLN A 27 6.88 9.06 8.79
C GLN A 27 7.06 10.29 7.90
N SER A 28 6.76 11.49 8.42
CA SER A 28 6.95 12.75 7.69
C SER A 28 8.42 13.03 7.41
N GLN A 29 9.29 12.83 8.41
CA GLN A 29 10.73 13.02 8.26
C GLN A 29 11.33 12.03 7.24
N ILE A 30 10.95 10.75 7.30
CA ILE A 30 11.38 9.72 6.33
C ILE A 30 10.95 10.10 4.90
N ALA A 31 9.70 10.56 4.73
CA ALA A 31 9.20 10.96 3.43
C ALA A 31 10.01 12.11 2.80
N MET A 32 10.53 13.02 3.62
CA MET A 32 11.32 14.18 3.15
C MET A 32 12.84 13.91 3.10
N THR A 33 13.29 12.76 3.60
CA THR A 33 14.73 12.45 3.67
C THR A 33 15.13 11.59 2.47
N PRO A 34 16.21 11.94 1.75
CA PRO A 34 16.77 11.08 0.70
C PRO A 34 17.30 9.75 1.26
N ALA A 35 17.46 8.74 0.39
CA ALA A 35 18.11 7.49 0.76
C ALA A 35 19.54 7.71 1.28
N GLY A 36 19.90 7.03 2.38
CA GLY A 36 21.21 7.18 3.03
C GLY A 36 21.18 6.66 4.48
N SER A 37 22.32 6.76 5.16
CA SER A 37 22.49 6.33 6.56
C SER A 37 21.45 6.93 7.49
N TYR A 38 21.24 8.24 7.41
CA TYR A 38 20.28 8.95 8.25
C TYR A 38 18.85 8.43 8.07
N ARG A 39 18.39 8.24 6.83
CA ARG A 39 17.05 7.69 6.57
C ARG A 39 16.89 6.26 7.07
N THR A 40 17.89 5.41 6.86
CA THR A 40 17.86 4.03 7.40
C THR A 40 17.79 4.02 8.92
N GLY A 41 18.44 5.00 9.58
CA GLY A 41 18.29 5.25 11.01
C GLY A 41 16.85 5.56 11.40
N LEU A 42 16.22 6.54 10.73
CA LEU A 42 14.82 6.92 10.97
C LEU A 42 13.83 5.76 10.73
N GLU A 43 14.02 4.98 9.68
CA GLU A 43 13.16 3.82 9.36
C GLU A 43 13.29 2.70 10.40
N THR A 44 14.49 2.53 10.98
CA THR A 44 14.71 1.61 12.09
C THR A 44 14.02 2.11 13.34
N HIS A 45 14.22 3.38 13.68
CA HIS A 45 13.62 3.98 14.86
C HIS A 45 12.08 4.01 14.78
N LEU A 46 11.48 4.30 13.62
CA LEU A 46 10.03 4.17 13.42
C LEU A 46 9.48 2.79 13.79
N ARG A 47 10.24 1.71 13.57
CA ARG A 47 9.83 0.36 13.98
C ARG A 47 9.97 0.18 15.50
N GLU A 48 11.03 0.73 16.08
CA GLU A 48 11.28 0.73 17.53
C GLU A 48 10.18 1.50 18.27
N THR A 49 9.90 2.76 17.91
CA THR A 49 8.83 3.62 18.46
C THR A 49 7.46 2.92 18.45
N ARG A 50 7.12 2.23 17.34
CA ARG A 50 5.87 1.44 17.28
C ARG A 50 5.86 0.29 18.29
N ALA A 51 6.97 -0.43 18.38
CA ALA A 51 7.10 -1.52 19.34
C ALA A 51 7.09 -1.01 20.79
N HIS A 52 7.66 0.17 21.06
CA HIS A 52 7.60 0.84 22.36
C HIS A 52 6.16 1.17 22.73
N GLY A 53 5.41 1.79 21.82
CA GLY A 53 3.98 2.05 21.97
C GLY A 53 3.16 0.80 22.33
N GLU A 54 3.38 -0.31 21.63
CA GLU A 54 2.73 -1.60 21.92
C GLU A 54 3.10 -2.15 23.31
N ARG A 55 4.39 -2.10 23.68
CA ARG A 55 4.86 -2.57 24.99
C ARG A 55 4.28 -1.75 26.14
N LEU A 56 4.15 -0.43 25.97
CA LEU A 56 3.53 0.46 26.96
C LEU A 56 2.03 0.18 27.11
N GLN A 57 1.31 -0.02 26.00
CA GLN A 57 -0.10 -0.38 26.02
C GLN A 57 -0.34 -1.72 26.73
N ASN A 58 0.53 -2.71 26.48
CA ASN A 58 0.49 -3.98 27.18
C ASN A 58 0.69 -3.79 28.69
N ARG A 59 1.68 -2.97 29.09
CA ARG A 59 1.93 -2.68 30.50
C ARG A 59 0.75 -1.95 31.19
N LEU A 60 0.14 -0.99 30.50
CA LEU A 60 -1.09 -0.31 30.98
C LEU A 60 -2.24 -1.31 31.19
N SER A 61 -2.37 -2.28 30.29
CA SER A 61 -3.39 -3.33 30.37
C SER A 61 -3.16 -4.26 31.56
N GLU A 62 -1.91 -4.67 31.81
CA GLU A 62 -1.52 -5.49 32.98
C GLU A 62 -1.80 -4.78 34.32
N LEU A 63 -1.62 -3.46 34.36
CA LEU A 63 -1.95 -2.68 35.55
C LEU A 63 -3.46 -2.58 35.79
N GLY A 64 -4.32 -3.16 34.95
CA GLY A 64 -5.77 -3.12 35.09
C GLY A 64 -6.36 -1.77 34.71
N SER A 65 -5.63 -1.00 33.89
CA SER A 65 -6.13 0.24 33.28
C SER A 65 -6.76 -0.02 31.91
N GLY A 66 -7.35 -1.21 31.72
CA GLY A 66 -8.27 -1.47 30.61
C GLY A 66 -9.48 -0.54 30.70
N SER A 67 -9.43 0.55 29.92
CA SER A 67 -10.54 1.42 29.52
C SER A 67 -11.69 1.55 30.54
N ASN A 68 -11.52 2.39 31.56
CA ASN A 68 -12.67 2.96 32.27
C ASN A 68 -12.98 4.33 31.63
N PRO A 69 -14.01 4.43 30.76
CA PRO A 69 -14.28 5.65 29.98
C PRO A 69 -14.58 6.89 30.85
N LEU A 70 -14.94 6.69 32.13
CA LEU A 70 -15.19 7.77 33.10
C LEU A 70 -13.91 8.42 33.66
N GLN A 71 -12.73 7.81 33.51
CA GLN A 71 -11.44 8.44 33.88
C GLN A 71 -10.78 9.19 32.72
N ALA A 72 -11.26 9.01 31.48
CA ALA A 72 -10.77 9.73 30.31
C ALA A 72 -11.11 11.24 30.33
N GLY A 73 -12.05 11.66 31.19
CA GLY A 73 -12.51 13.05 31.28
C GLY A 73 -11.71 13.96 32.22
N VAL A 74 -10.74 13.45 32.98
CA VAL A 74 -9.97 14.25 33.95
C VAL A 74 -8.49 14.25 33.58
N GLY A 75 -8.12 15.19 32.72
CA GLY A 75 -6.86 15.91 32.82
C GLY A 75 -5.63 15.33 32.14
N VAL A 76 -5.29 15.93 30.99
CA VAL A 76 -3.91 16.15 30.51
C VAL A 76 -3.14 14.92 29.98
N ALA A 77 -3.63 14.26 28.93
CA ALA A 77 -2.76 13.53 28.00
C ALA A 77 -2.37 14.38 26.76
N GLY A 78 -3.02 15.53 26.57
CA GLY A 78 -2.80 16.36 25.39
C GLY A 78 -1.49 17.18 25.40
N GLY A 79 -0.94 17.50 26.59
CA GLY A 79 0.17 18.45 26.71
C GLY A 79 1.49 17.98 26.12
N VAL A 80 1.89 16.73 26.36
CA VAL A 80 3.17 16.17 25.87
C VAL A 80 3.09 15.86 24.37
N ILE A 81 1.99 15.24 23.92
CA ILE A 81 1.75 15.03 22.48
C ILE A 81 1.74 16.37 21.73
N THR A 82 1.14 17.41 22.30
CA THR A 82 1.09 18.75 21.69
C THR A 82 2.49 19.37 21.58
N GLN A 83 3.35 19.20 22.59
CA GLN A 83 4.74 19.68 22.53
C GLN A 83 5.53 18.95 21.44
N VAL A 84 5.40 17.62 21.38
CA VAL A 84 6.04 16.80 20.34
C VAL A 84 5.54 17.16 18.94
N LEU A 85 4.23 17.31 18.76
CA LEU A 85 3.64 17.75 17.50
C LEU A 85 4.03 19.20 17.13
N ALA A 86 4.22 20.08 18.11
CA ALA A 86 4.69 21.44 17.89
C ALA A 86 6.17 21.49 17.46
N LEU A 87 7.01 20.57 17.98
CA LEU A 87 8.38 20.40 17.52
C LEU A 87 8.44 19.87 16.08
N ALA A 88 7.47 19.04 15.69
CA ALA A 88 7.36 18.44 14.37
C ALA A 88 6.84 19.38 13.25
N LYS A 89 7.05 20.71 13.38
CA LYS A 89 6.62 21.83 12.49
C LYS A 89 5.98 21.40 11.16
N THR A 90 4.80 21.95 10.87
CA THR A 90 3.98 21.52 9.72
C THR A 90 4.71 21.64 8.38
N PRO A 91 4.40 20.78 7.37
CA PRO A 91 5.00 20.86 6.04
C PRO A 91 4.84 22.22 5.33
N LEU A 92 3.84 23.01 5.74
CA LEU A 92 3.57 24.34 5.19
C LEU A 92 4.59 25.40 5.66
N ASP A 93 5.14 25.27 6.87
CA ASP A 93 6.21 26.16 7.37
C ASP A 93 7.57 25.89 6.68
N LEU A 94 7.67 24.80 5.90
CA LEU A 94 8.86 24.47 5.09
C LEU A 94 8.87 25.15 3.71
N VAL A 95 7.82 25.87 3.32
CA VAL A 95 7.75 26.54 2.00
C VAL A 95 8.54 27.86 1.96
N ARG A 96 8.94 28.40 3.12
CA ARG A 96 9.57 29.73 3.21
C ARG A 96 11.03 29.63 3.69
N GLY A 97 11.97 29.65 2.73
CA GLY A 97 13.41 29.90 2.95
C GLY A 97 14.20 28.69 3.44
N GLY A 98 14.95 28.05 2.53
CA GLY A 98 15.94 27.01 2.85
C GLY A 98 15.99 25.86 1.83
N GLY A 99 17.20 25.40 1.48
CA GLY A 99 17.42 24.25 0.60
C GLY A 99 16.88 22.93 1.16
N GLY A 100 16.78 21.89 0.33
CA GLY A 100 16.31 20.57 0.79
C GLY A 100 17.22 19.95 1.85
N GLU A 101 18.52 20.15 1.71
CA GLU A 101 19.55 19.76 2.68
C GLU A 101 19.37 20.47 4.02
N GLU A 102 19.07 21.78 4.02
CA GLU A 102 18.86 22.55 5.25
C GLU A 102 17.64 22.02 6.03
N LYS A 103 16.59 21.61 5.30
CA LYS A 103 15.40 21.00 5.89
C LYS A 103 15.71 19.65 6.54
N VAL A 104 16.52 18.81 5.89
CA VAL A 104 16.93 17.52 6.49
C VAL A 104 17.77 17.77 7.75
N LEU A 105 18.70 18.72 7.73
CA LEU A 105 19.49 19.09 8.91
C LEU A 105 18.60 19.63 10.05
N LYS A 106 17.61 20.47 9.74
CA LYS A 106 16.66 20.99 10.73
C LYS A 106 15.83 19.86 11.34
N ASN A 107 15.34 18.93 10.52
CA ASN A 107 14.62 17.75 11.00
C ASN A 107 15.50 16.89 11.92
N ALA A 108 16.78 16.73 11.63
CA ALA A 108 17.72 16.02 12.51
C ALA A 108 17.88 16.71 13.87
N LYS A 109 17.94 18.04 13.91
CA LYS A 109 17.98 18.80 15.17
C LYS A 109 16.68 18.67 15.96
N ASP A 110 15.54 18.74 15.29
CA ASP A 110 14.22 18.55 15.90
C ASP A 110 14.08 17.10 16.43
N ALA A 111 14.63 16.10 15.72
CA ALA A 111 14.71 14.71 16.19
C ALA A 111 15.60 14.58 17.43
N CYS A 112 16.82 15.15 17.46
CA CYS A 112 17.66 15.17 18.67
C CYS A 112 16.94 15.73 19.90
N ALA A 113 16.20 16.83 19.73
CA ALA A 113 15.44 17.43 20.83
C ALA A 113 14.34 16.49 21.35
N THR A 114 13.71 15.75 20.44
CA THR A 114 12.69 14.76 20.74
C THR A 114 13.28 13.57 21.50
N GLU A 115 14.36 12.95 20.99
CA GLU A 115 15.04 11.84 21.67
C GLU A 115 15.46 12.23 23.09
N ALA A 116 16.00 13.44 23.26
CA ALA A 116 16.41 13.94 24.58
C ALA A 116 15.22 14.05 25.55
N LEU A 117 14.04 14.48 25.06
CA LEU A 117 12.82 14.53 25.85
C LEU A 117 12.33 13.12 26.24
N GLU A 118 12.42 12.15 25.34
CA GLU A 118 12.06 10.77 25.61
C GLU A 118 13.01 10.12 26.62
N ILE A 119 14.33 10.32 26.47
CA ILE A 119 15.34 9.88 27.45
C ILE A 119 15.01 10.45 28.84
N ALA A 120 14.66 11.73 28.94
CA ALA A 120 14.26 12.35 30.21
C ALA A 120 12.96 11.72 30.76
N THR A 121 11.97 11.51 29.90
CA THR A 121 10.68 10.90 30.25
C THR A 121 10.86 9.48 30.80
N TYR A 122 11.61 8.63 30.10
CA TYR A 122 11.88 7.27 30.53
C TYR A 122 12.80 7.18 31.74
N THR A 123 13.74 8.13 31.90
CA THR A 123 14.53 8.25 33.14
C THR A 123 13.63 8.55 34.35
N ALA A 124 12.67 9.47 34.20
CA ALA A 124 11.73 9.80 35.25
C ALA A 124 10.78 8.63 35.57
N LEU A 125 10.23 7.97 34.54
CA LEU A 125 9.36 6.81 34.68
C LEU A 125 10.10 5.63 35.34
N GLU A 126 11.31 5.31 34.92
CA GLU A 126 12.13 4.26 35.54
C GLU A 126 12.34 4.56 37.03
N ARG A 127 12.74 5.79 37.37
CA ARG A 127 13.01 6.17 38.76
C ARG A 127 11.74 6.10 39.61
N LEU A 128 10.62 6.59 39.09
CA LEU A 128 9.31 6.50 39.74
C LEU A 128 8.94 5.03 40.01
N ALA A 129 9.02 4.19 38.99
CA ALA A 129 8.66 2.77 39.08
C ALA A 129 9.52 2.02 40.12
N ARG A 130 10.85 2.24 40.10
CA ARG A 130 11.76 1.68 41.11
C ARG A 130 11.41 2.14 42.53
N SER A 131 11.05 3.41 42.71
CA SER A 131 10.76 3.97 44.04
C SER A 131 9.51 3.38 44.71
N VAL A 132 8.59 2.84 43.92
CA VAL A 132 7.34 2.23 44.42
C VAL A 132 7.31 0.71 44.27
N GLY A 133 8.44 0.10 43.92
CA GLY A 133 8.61 -1.36 43.81
C GLY A 133 8.04 -2.00 42.54
N ASP A 134 7.72 -1.21 41.50
CA ASP A 134 7.27 -1.73 40.21
C ASP A 134 8.49 -2.01 39.30
N THR A 135 9.10 -3.17 39.48
CA THR A 135 10.30 -3.57 38.71
C THR A 135 9.99 -3.78 37.23
N THR A 136 8.82 -4.32 36.88
CA THR A 136 8.41 -4.55 35.49
C THR A 136 8.35 -3.24 34.70
N THR A 137 7.72 -2.20 35.27
CA THR A 137 7.68 -0.88 34.62
C THR A 137 9.07 -0.24 34.56
N ALA A 138 9.89 -0.40 35.61
CA ALA A 138 11.24 0.13 35.64
C ALA A 138 12.12 -0.47 34.53
N ASP A 139 12.09 -1.79 34.35
CA ASP A 139 12.88 -2.48 33.34
C ASP A 139 12.38 -2.17 31.92
N LEU A 140 11.08 -2.01 31.74
CA LEU A 140 10.50 -1.53 30.48
C LEU A 140 11.01 -0.12 30.13
N ALA A 141 10.90 0.83 31.06
CA ALA A 141 11.37 2.20 30.84
C ALA A 141 12.88 2.26 30.62
N GLY A 142 13.66 1.48 31.36
CA GLY A 142 15.11 1.39 31.19
C GLY A 142 15.52 0.82 29.82
N SER A 143 14.77 -0.17 29.31
CA SER A 143 14.97 -0.72 27.98
C SER A 143 14.67 0.30 26.89
N ILE A 144 13.53 1.01 26.95
CA ILE A 144 13.16 2.00 25.95
C ILE A 144 14.15 3.17 25.95
N ARG A 145 14.51 3.69 27.14
CA ARG A 145 15.56 4.72 27.28
C ARG A 145 16.86 4.32 26.58
N GLY A 146 17.26 3.05 26.70
CA GLY A 146 18.48 2.56 26.08
C GLY A 146 18.43 2.54 24.56
N ASP A 147 17.24 2.42 23.96
CA ASP A 147 17.04 2.54 22.51
C ASP A 147 17.09 4.01 22.08
N GLU A 148 16.44 4.92 22.83
CA GLU A 148 16.46 6.36 22.51
C GLU A 148 17.85 6.97 22.65
N GLN A 149 18.65 6.49 23.60
CA GLN A 149 20.06 6.88 23.72
C GLN A 149 20.87 6.51 22.47
N LYS A 150 20.65 5.32 21.90
CA LYS A 150 21.33 4.89 20.67
C LYS A 150 20.84 5.70 19.48
N MET A 151 19.55 6.03 19.43
CA MET A 151 19.00 6.85 18.36
C MET A 151 19.57 8.27 18.41
N LEU A 152 19.60 8.90 19.59
CA LEU A 152 20.21 10.21 19.80
C LEU A 152 21.67 10.22 19.36
N GLU A 153 22.47 9.24 19.78
CA GLU A 153 23.88 9.10 19.38
C GLU A 153 24.01 9.00 17.85
N ARG A 154 23.19 8.16 17.20
CA ARG A 154 23.15 8.04 15.74
C ARG A 154 22.81 9.37 15.05
N ILE A 155 21.85 10.13 15.55
CA ILE A 155 21.49 11.42 14.94
C ILE A 155 22.66 12.41 15.09
N LEU A 156 23.29 12.45 16.26
CA LEU A 156 24.45 13.32 16.51
C LEU A 156 25.62 13.00 15.56
N ASP A 157 25.85 11.73 15.23
CA ASP A 157 26.86 11.29 14.26
C ASP A 157 26.52 11.67 12.80
N GLU A 158 25.24 11.82 12.47
CA GLU A 158 24.79 12.22 11.13
C GLU A 158 24.76 13.75 10.94
N ILE A 159 24.61 14.54 12.02
CA ILE A 159 24.54 16.01 11.96
C ILE A 159 25.73 16.66 11.22
N PRO A 160 27.00 16.26 11.45
CA PRO A 160 28.14 16.80 10.70
C PRO A 160 28.00 16.60 9.18
N LYS A 161 27.64 15.39 8.75
CA LYS A 161 27.44 15.05 7.32
C LYS A 161 26.30 15.85 6.70
N LEU A 162 25.20 15.99 7.43
CA LEU A 162 24.06 16.80 7.01
C LEU A 162 24.43 18.29 6.92
N THR A 163 25.28 18.78 7.83
CA THR A 163 25.79 20.16 7.80
C THR A 163 26.70 20.39 6.59
N GLU A 164 27.60 19.46 6.29
CA GLU A 164 28.42 19.51 5.07
C GLU A 164 27.57 19.52 3.79
N ALA A 165 26.45 18.78 3.78
CA ALA A 165 25.52 18.80 2.66
C ALA A 165 24.87 20.19 2.47
N VAL A 166 24.53 20.89 3.56
CA VAL A 166 24.03 22.28 3.52
C VAL A 166 25.09 23.23 2.97
N VAL A 167 26.34 23.13 3.45
CA VAL A 167 27.45 23.97 2.94
C VAL A 167 27.62 23.78 1.45
N ARG A 168 27.63 22.53 0.98
CA ARG A 168 27.75 22.21 -0.44
C ARG A 168 26.60 22.79 -1.27
N ALA A 169 25.38 22.72 -0.76
CA ALA A 169 24.19 23.19 -1.46
C ALA A 169 24.11 24.72 -1.51
N GLU A 170 24.33 25.40 -0.39
CA GLU A 170 24.04 26.83 -0.23
C GLU A 170 25.25 27.75 -0.40
N VAL A 171 26.46 27.25 -0.13
CA VAL A 171 27.70 28.03 -0.25
C VAL A 171 28.43 27.69 -1.55
N GLU A 172 28.55 26.41 -1.89
CA GLU A 172 29.29 25.95 -3.08
C GLU A 172 28.40 25.84 -4.33
N GLY A 173 27.07 25.91 -4.18
CA GLY A 173 26.12 25.81 -5.29
C GLY A 173 26.00 24.41 -5.92
N ASN A 174 26.46 23.37 -5.23
CA ASN A 174 26.48 21.98 -5.70
C ASN A 174 25.55 21.09 -4.84
N GLY A 175 24.28 21.45 -4.78
CA GLY A 175 23.26 20.70 -4.05
C GLY A 175 23.05 19.29 -4.61
N SER A 176 22.80 18.33 -3.72
CA SER A 176 22.59 16.92 -4.06
C SER A 176 21.17 16.43 -3.73
N TYR A 177 20.37 17.27 -3.08
CA TYR A 177 19.00 16.96 -2.72
C TYR A 177 18.12 16.85 -3.96
N ASP A 178 17.50 15.69 -4.09
CA ASP A 178 16.61 15.34 -5.19
C ASP A 178 15.32 14.80 -4.59
N LEU A 179 14.23 15.55 -4.78
CA LEU A 179 12.89 15.16 -4.32
C LEU A 179 12.47 13.78 -4.86
N SER A 180 12.91 13.40 -6.06
CA SER A 180 12.61 12.09 -6.64
C SER A 180 13.31 10.92 -5.93
N LYS A 181 14.35 11.22 -5.13
CA LYS A 181 15.10 10.25 -4.32
C LYS A 181 14.72 10.29 -2.83
N THR A 182 13.68 11.05 -2.48
CA THR A 182 13.12 11.10 -1.11
C THR A 182 12.06 10.03 -0.90
N GLY A 183 11.72 9.78 0.37
CA GLY A 183 10.73 8.75 0.72
C GLY A 183 9.32 9.04 0.22
N ALA A 184 9.01 10.29 -0.15
CA ALA A 184 7.76 10.64 -0.78
C ALA A 184 7.58 9.93 -2.13
N ALA A 185 8.65 9.84 -2.94
CA ALA A 185 8.62 9.12 -4.21
C ALA A 185 8.48 7.60 -4.00
N ASP A 186 9.15 7.06 -2.97
CA ASP A 186 9.04 5.65 -2.57
C ASP A 186 7.62 5.30 -2.10
N ALA A 187 7.02 6.15 -1.28
CA ALA A 187 5.65 5.96 -0.78
C ALA A 187 4.62 5.96 -1.92
N VAL A 188 4.78 6.85 -2.91
CA VAL A 188 3.92 6.87 -4.10
C VAL A 188 4.10 5.58 -4.92
N ARG A 189 5.34 5.11 -5.06
CA ARG A 189 5.67 3.85 -5.75
C ARG A 189 5.05 2.63 -5.05
N ASP A 190 5.17 2.53 -3.73
CA ASP A 190 4.61 1.43 -2.93
C ASP A 190 3.08 1.35 -3.00
N VAL A 191 2.41 2.51 -3.00
CA VAL A 191 0.96 2.59 -3.23
C VAL A 191 0.61 2.09 -4.63
N GLY A 192 1.38 2.50 -5.64
CA GLY A 192 1.22 2.03 -7.02
C GLY A 192 1.40 0.51 -7.16
N GLU A 193 2.40 -0.08 -6.49
CA GLU A 193 2.64 -1.52 -6.49
C GLU A 193 1.53 -2.30 -5.77
N SER A 194 1.06 -1.79 -4.63
CA SER A 194 -0.04 -2.38 -3.87
C SER A 194 -1.36 -2.37 -4.66
N ALA A 195 -1.64 -1.28 -5.36
CA ALA A 195 -2.79 -1.18 -6.27
C ALA A 195 -2.66 -2.18 -7.43
N LYS A 196 -1.47 -2.32 -8.02
CA LYS A 196 -1.19 -3.28 -9.10
C LYS A 196 -1.33 -4.74 -8.64
N LYS A 197 -0.90 -5.06 -7.42
CA LYS A 197 -1.05 -6.40 -6.83
C LYS A 197 -2.52 -6.75 -6.59
N THR A 198 -3.30 -5.78 -6.09
CA THR A 198 -4.74 -5.94 -5.88
C THR A 198 -5.47 -6.15 -7.22
N ALA A 199 -5.15 -5.36 -8.25
CA ALA A 199 -5.71 -5.52 -9.60
C ALA A 199 -5.35 -6.86 -10.26
N ARG A 200 -4.14 -7.39 -10.01
CA ARG A 200 -3.74 -8.73 -10.46
C ARG A 200 -4.51 -9.85 -9.75
N GLY A 201 -4.81 -9.68 -8.46
CA GLY A 201 -5.62 -10.61 -7.68
C GLY A 201 -7.08 -10.67 -8.15
N THR A 202 -7.68 -9.52 -8.46
CA THR A 202 -9.07 -9.45 -8.96
C THR A 202 -9.20 -10.04 -10.36
N THR A 203 -8.27 -9.75 -11.27
CA THR A 203 -8.24 -10.33 -12.62
C THR A 203 -8.03 -11.85 -12.61
N ALA A 204 -7.17 -12.37 -11.72
CA ALA A 204 -6.97 -13.82 -11.56
C ALA A 204 -8.24 -14.52 -11.02
N ARG A 205 -8.93 -13.90 -10.05
CA ARG A 205 -10.17 -14.43 -9.46
C ARG A 205 -11.33 -14.41 -10.47
N ALA A 206 -11.43 -13.37 -11.29
CA ALA A 206 -12.40 -13.29 -12.39
C ALA A 206 -12.16 -14.37 -13.46
N LYS A 207 -10.91 -14.62 -13.87
CA LYS A 207 -10.57 -15.71 -14.80
C LYS A 207 -10.89 -17.10 -14.25
N LYS A 208 -10.75 -17.31 -12.94
CA LYS A 208 -11.06 -18.60 -12.29
C LYS A 208 -12.58 -18.84 -12.20
N GLY A 209 -13.37 -17.80 -11.91
CA GLY A 209 -14.84 -17.87 -11.93
C GLY A 209 -15.38 -18.17 -13.33
N ALA A 210 -14.85 -17.48 -14.35
CA ALA A 210 -15.25 -17.69 -15.74
C ALA A 210 -14.93 -19.10 -16.30
N ARG A 211 -13.95 -19.81 -15.73
CA ARG A 211 -13.64 -21.21 -16.09
C ARG A 211 -14.60 -22.23 -15.47
N GLN A 212 -15.24 -21.91 -14.33
CA GLN A 212 -16.19 -22.82 -13.69
C GLN A 212 -17.61 -22.69 -14.27
N THR A 213 -17.97 -21.53 -14.81
CA THR A 213 -19.29 -21.28 -15.41
C THR A 213 -19.46 -21.85 -16.83
N ARG A 214 -18.36 -22.13 -17.55
CA ARG A 214 -18.39 -22.69 -18.92
C ARG A 214 -18.67 -24.19 -19.03
N LYS A 215 -18.79 -24.91 -17.91
CA LYS A 215 -19.04 -26.36 -17.91
C LYS A 215 -20.53 -26.75 -17.88
N VAL A 216 -21.43 -25.80 -18.11
CA VAL A 216 -22.89 -26.00 -18.05
C VAL A 216 -23.45 -26.00 -19.48
N PRO A 217 -24.24 -27.01 -19.89
CA PRO A 217 -24.81 -27.09 -21.25
C PRO A 217 -25.62 -25.83 -21.60
N GLY A 218 -25.45 -25.31 -22.83
CA GLY A 218 -26.14 -24.12 -23.33
C GLY A 218 -25.53 -22.77 -22.91
N VAL A 219 -24.65 -22.73 -21.90
CA VAL A 219 -24.01 -21.48 -21.46
C VAL A 219 -22.91 -21.03 -22.44
N ALA A 220 -22.24 -21.95 -23.13
CA ALA A 220 -21.22 -21.62 -24.13
C ALA A 220 -21.83 -20.94 -25.37
N GLN A 221 -22.99 -21.42 -25.84
CA GLN A 221 -23.70 -20.85 -26.99
C GLN A 221 -24.28 -19.47 -26.65
N ALA A 222 -24.86 -19.31 -25.45
CA ALA A 222 -25.33 -18.02 -24.95
C ALA A 222 -24.16 -17.02 -24.72
N GLU A 223 -23.03 -17.47 -24.18
CA GLU A 223 -21.83 -16.63 -23.99
C GLU A 223 -21.20 -16.23 -25.34
N GLY A 224 -21.25 -17.12 -26.34
CA GLY A 224 -20.81 -16.85 -27.71
C GLY A 224 -21.65 -15.81 -28.43
N GLN A 225 -22.98 -15.88 -28.30
CA GLN A 225 -23.91 -14.86 -28.85
C GLN A 225 -23.74 -13.49 -28.16
N VAL A 226 -23.60 -13.48 -26.83
CA VAL A 226 -23.39 -12.23 -26.07
C VAL A 226 -22.04 -11.59 -26.39
N LYS A 227 -20.98 -12.40 -26.53
CA LYS A 227 -19.65 -11.89 -26.95
C LYS A 227 -19.62 -11.47 -28.41
N GLY A 228 -20.31 -12.20 -29.30
CA GLY A 228 -20.45 -11.82 -30.71
C GLY A 228 -21.13 -10.47 -30.91
N ALA A 229 -22.09 -10.10 -30.04
CA ALA A 229 -22.77 -8.81 -30.10
C ALA A 229 -21.86 -7.59 -29.80
N VAL A 230 -20.73 -7.82 -29.11
CA VAL A 230 -19.75 -6.79 -28.73
C VAL A 230 -18.39 -6.96 -29.39
N ALA A 231 -18.21 -8.00 -30.22
CA ALA A 231 -16.96 -8.29 -30.92
C ALA A 231 -16.66 -7.26 -32.00
N SER A 232 -15.39 -6.90 -32.12
CA SER A 232 -14.85 -6.08 -33.21
C SER A 232 -14.29 -6.99 -34.32
N GLU A 233 -13.98 -6.43 -35.51
CA GLU A 233 -13.42 -7.18 -36.63
C GLU A 233 -12.18 -8.02 -36.22
N GLU A 234 -11.36 -7.47 -35.31
CA GLU A 234 -10.12 -8.07 -34.81
C GLU A 234 -10.35 -9.31 -33.94
N ASP A 235 -11.57 -9.48 -33.43
CA ASP A 235 -11.97 -10.61 -32.59
C ASP A 235 -12.53 -11.79 -33.41
N LEU A 236 -12.68 -11.62 -34.73
CA LEU A 236 -13.14 -12.67 -35.64
C LEU A 236 -12.00 -13.60 -36.00
N ALA A 237 -12.30 -14.90 -36.09
CA ALA A 237 -11.35 -15.91 -36.56
C ALA A 237 -10.93 -15.71 -38.03
N ILE A 238 -11.70 -14.91 -38.78
CA ILE A 238 -11.37 -14.51 -40.14
C ILE A 238 -10.70 -13.14 -40.11
N ALA A 239 -9.40 -13.10 -40.39
CA ALA A 239 -8.65 -11.85 -40.43
C ALA A 239 -9.10 -10.93 -41.57
N ARG A 240 -9.20 -9.62 -41.28
CA ARG A 240 -9.59 -8.56 -42.24
C ARG A 240 -10.94 -8.83 -42.89
N TYR A 241 -11.86 -9.40 -42.12
CA TYR A 241 -13.18 -9.85 -42.55
C TYR A 241 -13.96 -8.82 -43.38
N ASP A 242 -13.88 -7.54 -43.02
CA ASP A 242 -14.65 -6.50 -43.70
C ASP A 242 -14.11 -6.17 -45.11
N LYS A 243 -12.91 -6.64 -45.44
CA LYS A 243 -12.24 -6.43 -46.73
C LYS A 243 -12.38 -7.60 -47.68
N LEU A 244 -13.02 -8.70 -47.25
CA LEU A 244 -13.17 -9.91 -48.04
C LEU A 244 -14.47 -9.91 -48.84
N THR A 245 -14.41 -10.52 -50.02
CA THR A 245 -15.59 -10.77 -50.86
C THR A 245 -16.44 -11.90 -50.28
N VAL A 246 -17.71 -11.97 -50.71
CA VAL A 246 -18.66 -13.01 -50.25
C VAL A 246 -18.12 -14.42 -50.53
N ASP A 247 -17.46 -14.62 -51.67
CA ASP A 247 -16.91 -15.93 -52.05
C ASP A 247 -15.72 -16.33 -51.16
N GLU A 248 -14.81 -15.39 -50.88
CA GLU A 248 -13.66 -15.61 -49.99
C GLU A 248 -14.08 -15.88 -48.54
N ILE A 249 -15.15 -15.21 -48.09
CA ILE A 249 -15.75 -15.46 -46.77
C ILE A 249 -16.40 -16.85 -46.76
N GLY A 250 -17.16 -17.20 -47.81
CA GLY A 250 -17.86 -18.47 -47.92
C GLY A 250 -16.95 -19.68 -47.77
N SER A 251 -15.77 -19.67 -48.39
CA SER A 251 -14.77 -20.73 -48.25
C SER A 251 -14.19 -20.83 -46.84
N LYS A 252 -14.01 -19.70 -46.15
CA LYS A 252 -13.48 -19.66 -44.79
C LYS A 252 -14.51 -20.06 -43.74
N LEU A 253 -15.79 -19.77 -43.98
CA LEU A 253 -16.88 -20.13 -43.07
C LEU A 253 -16.99 -21.65 -42.86
N SER A 254 -16.78 -22.45 -43.90
CA SER A 254 -16.81 -23.92 -43.77
C SER A 254 -15.69 -24.50 -42.91
N GLU A 255 -14.65 -23.72 -42.62
CA GLU A 255 -13.51 -24.14 -41.79
C GLU A 255 -13.66 -23.68 -40.33
N LEU A 256 -14.72 -22.94 -40.00
CA LEU A 256 -14.93 -22.38 -38.66
C LEU A 256 -15.68 -23.34 -37.72
N SER A 257 -15.34 -23.24 -36.43
CA SER A 257 -16.10 -23.88 -35.35
C SER A 257 -17.51 -23.28 -35.22
N GLN A 258 -18.44 -23.99 -34.60
CA GLN A 258 -19.81 -23.48 -34.37
C GLN A 258 -19.83 -22.21 -33.51
N ILE A 259 -18.89 -22.07 -32.57
CA ILE A 259 -18.72 -20.87 -31.75
C ILE A 259 -18.26 -19.69 -32.61
N ASP A 260 -17.30 -19.90 -33.51
CA ASP A 260 -16.79 -18.83 -34.36
C ASP A 260 -17.78 -18.48 -35.49
N LEU A 261 -18.52 -19.47 -36.01
CA LEU A 261 -19.68 -19.23 -36.88
C LEU A 261 -20.74 -18.36 -36.19
N ALA A 262 -21.02 -18.60 -34.91
CA ALA A 262 -21.97 -17.78 -34.15
C ALA A 262 -21.48 -16.34 -33.91
N LYS A 263 -20.17 -16.14 -33.69
CA LYS A 263 -19.58 -14.79 -33.60
C LYS A 263 -19.65 -14.06 -34.93
N VAL A 264 -19.30 -14.72 -36.04
CA VAL A 264 -19.35 -14.15 -37.38
C VAL A 264 -20.80 -13.83 -37.77
N ASP A 265 -21.77 -14.69 -37.46
CA ASP A 265 -23.21 -14.42 -37.66
C ASP A 265 -23.66 -13.15 -36.90
N SER A 266 -23.26 -13.03 -35.63
CA SER A 266 -23.61 -11.86 -34.79
C SER A 266 -22.96 -10.56 -35.31
N TYR A 267 -21.70 -10.64 -35.76
CA TYR A 267 -20.97 -9.50 -36.33
C TYR A 267 -21.55 -9.08 -37.69
N GLU A 268 -21.79 -10.04 -38.58
CA GLU A 268 -22.29 -9.79 -39.94
C GLU A 268 -23.69 -9.16 -39.90
N ARG A 269 -24.61 -9.65 -39.03
CA ARG A 269 -25.95 -9.05 -38.85
C ARG A 269 -25.92 -7.60 -38.38
N LYS A 270 -24.90 -7.22 -37.61
CA LYS A 270 -24.76 -5.87 -37.04
C LYS A 270 -24.08 -4.89 -38.01
N ASN A 271 -23.21 -5.40 -38.88
CA ASN A 271 -22.40 -4.59 -39.78
C ASN A 271 -22.94 -4.64 -41.21
N GLN A 272 -22.28 -5.40 -42.10
CA GLN A 272 -22.56 -5.35 -43.54
C GLN A 272 -23.83 -6.11 -43.94
N ASN A 273 -24.35 -6.99 -43.08
CA ASN A 273 -25.60 -7.73 -43.21
C ASN A 273 -25.81 -8.39 -44.60
N ARG A 274 -24.75 -8.99 -45.15
CA ARG A 274 -24.77 -9.66 -46.45
C ARG A 274 -25.54 -10.97 -46.29
N THR A 275 -26.74 -11.00 -46.86
CA THR A 275 -27.68 -12.12 -46.73
C THR A 275 -27.09 -13.45 -47.19
N THR A 276 -26.29 -13.46 -48.26
CA THR A 276 -25.62 -14.68 -48.76
C THR A 276 -24.65 -15.28 -47.76
N VAL A 277 -23.97 -14.44 -46.96
CA VAL A 277 -23.05 -14.88 -45.90
C VAL A 277 -23.85 -15.45 -44.73
N LEU A 278 -24.92 -14.78 -44.33
CA LEU A 278 -25.81 -15.21 -43.23
C LEU A 278 -26.56 -16.51 -43.55
N ASP A 279 -27.04 -16.67 -44.78
CA ASP A 279 -27.72 -17.90 -45.23
C ASP A 279 -26.74 -19.07 -45.28
N LYS A 280 -25.49 -18.82 -45.69
CA LYS A 280 -24.43 -19.83 -45.65
C LYS A 280 -24.08 -20.23 -44.22
N ILE A 281 -23.96 -19.27 -43.30
CA ILE A 281 -23.74 -19.56 -41.87
C ILE A 281 -24.91 -20.35 -41.29
N THR A 282 -26.15 -19.98 -41.62
CA THR A 282 -27.36 -20.70 -41.18
C THR A 282 -27.37 -22.14 -41.70
N THR A 283 -26.88 -22.38 -42.93
CA THR A 283 -26.76 -23.73 -43.49
C THR A 283 -25.67 -24.55 -42.81
N LEU A 284 -24.57 -23.92 -42.37
CA LEU A 284 -23.45 -24.55 -41.69
C LEU A 284 -23.70 -24.77 -40.18
N ARG A 285 -24.67 -24.06 -39.61
CA ARG A 285 -25.09 -24.19 -38.22
C ARG A 285 -26.29 -25.13 -38.14
N GLY A 286 -26.03 -26.40 -37.83
CA GLY A 286 -27.07 -27.39 -37.50
C GLY A 286 -27.28 -27.54 -35.99
N ASP A 287 -28.34 -28.22 -35.58
CA ASP A 287 -28.50 -28.66 -34.19
C ASP A 287 -27.42 -29.69 -33.83
N GLU A 288 -26.85 -29.58 -32.62
CA GLU A 288 -25.82 -30.50 -32.11
C GLU A 288 -26.32 -31.97 -32.19
N PRO A 289 -25.63 -32.86 -32.93
CA PRO A 289 -25.98 -34.29 -32.94
C PRO A 289 -25.90 -34.93 -31.55
N TRP A 290 -24.98 -34.45 -30.70
CA TRP A 290 -24.89 -34.75 -29.26
C TRP A 290 -24.11 -33.67 -28.50
N PRO A 291 -24.26 -33.57 -27.16
CA PRO A 291 -23.68 -32.49 -26.36
C PRO A 291 -22.15 -32.40 -26.46
N GLY A 292 -21.64 -31.20 -26.76
CA GLY A 292 -20.20 -30.94 -26.86
C GLY A 292 -19.56 -31.38 -28.18
N TYR A 293 -20.36 -31.83 -29.15
CA TYR A 293 -19.93 -32.13 -30.52
C TYR A 293 -19.19 -30.93 -31.15
N ASP A 294 -19.70 -29.73 -30.91
CA ASP A 294 -19.23 -28.46 -31.49
C ASP A 294 -17.82 -28.03 -31.05
N GLU A 295 -17.24 -28.70 -30.05
CA GLU A 295 -15.89 -28.45 -29.53
C GLU A 295 -14.86 -29.51 -30.00
N LEU A 296 -15.27 -30.57 -30.72
CA LEU A 296 -14.40 -31.67 -31.16
C LEU A 296 -13.71 -31.34 -32.49
N SER A 297 -12.43 -31.71 -32.61
CA SER A 297 -11.68 -31.65 -33.87
C SER A 297 -11.98 -32.89 -34.74
N VAL A 298 -11.73 -32.80 -36.06
CA VAL A 298 -11.98 -33.90 -37.01
C VAL A 298 -11.28 -35.21 -36.58
N ALA A 299 -10.09 -35.12 -35.98
CA ALA A 299 -9.34 -36.27 -35.48
C ALA A 299 -9.94 -36.93 -34.22
N GLU A 300 -10.78 -36.22 -33.46
CA GLU A 300 -11.45 -36.70 -32.25
C GLU A 300 -12.85 -37.27 -32.54
N ILE A 301 -13.36 -37.06 -33.75
CA ILE A 301 -14.65 -37.61 -34.22
C ILE A 301 -14.44 -38.93 -34.98
N GLU A 302 -13.27 -39.14 -35.60
CA GLU A 302 -12.93 -40.34 -36.39
C GLU A 302 -12.31 -41.50 -35.58
N SER A 303 -12.11 -41.36 -34.27
CA SER A 303 -11.57 -42.39 -33.36
C SER A 303 -12.64 -43.18 -32.63
#